data_AF-A0A0K1E4Q6-F1
#
_entry.id   AF-A0A0K1E4Q6-F1
#
_cell.length_a   1.000
_cell.length_b   1.000
_cell.length_c   1.000
_cell.angle_alpha   90.00
_cell.angle_beta   90.00
_cell.angle_gamma   90.00
#
_symmetry.space_group_name_H-M   'P 1'
#
loop_
_entity.id
_entity.type
_entity.pdbx_description
1 polymer ?
#
loop_
_entity_poly.entity_id
_entity_poly.type
_entity_poly.pdbx_seq_one_letter_code
_entity_poly.pdbx_strand_id
1 'polypeptide(L)'
;MSPLDALIIFILIIGSWYAVSHVVAHRFNKSVVKGCGCAVERWIGGPNSLYISLLCNNDKIEMFINKLPWDNPVNLLAAFAASRRPYVATRFMLPIDIGAADASRSGTGRKIGDYYVVNRSTPKDVLEKILSYAAERGIWRITVSGRSVQLIMPGTDCGKALSAALGFVKLFSSNG
;
A
#
# COMPACT_ATOMS: atom_id res chain seq x y z
N MET A 1 27.81 -37.53 -8.50
CA MET A 1 27.29 -36.74 -7.37
C MET A 1 26.19 -37.56 -6.73
N SER A 2 26.27 -37.82 -5.42
CA SER A 2 25.25 -38.63 -4.75
C SER A 2 23.95 -37.82 -4.59
N PRO A 3 22.79 -38.47 -4.46
CA PRO A 3 21.52 -37.80 -4.14
C PRO A 3 21.60 -36.95 -2.86
N LEU A 4 22.42 -37.37 -1.88
CA LEU A 4 22.66 -36.64 -0.64
C LEU A 4 23.42 -35.33 -0.91
N ASP A 5 24.46 -35.36 -1.76
CA ASP A 5 25.22 -34.16 -2.13
C ASP A 5 24.32 -33.14 -2.84
N ALA A 6 23.44 -33.62 -3.73
CA ALA A 6 22.47 -32.78 -4.42
C ALA A 6 21.49 -32.10 -3.44
N LEU A 7 21.00 -32.85 -2.45
CA LEU A 7 20.10 -32.32 -1.43
C LEU A 7 20.79 -31.26 -0.56
N ILE A 8 22.04 -31.52 -0.13
CA ILE A 8 22.82 -30.58 0.69
C ILE A 8 23.04 -29.26 -0.07
N ILE A 9 23.47 -29.34 -1.34
CA ILE A 9 23.67 -28.16 -2.18
C ILE A 9 22.36 -27.36 -2.32
N PHE A 10 21.24 -28.05 -2.54
CA PHE A 10 19.93 -27.41 -2.65
C PHE A 10 19.53 -26.66 -1.36
N ILE A 11 19.71 -27.29 -0.20
CA ILE A 11 19.45 -26.67 1.10
C ILE A 11 20.33 -25.44 1.31
N LEU A 12 21.62 -25.53 0.97
CA LEU A 12 22.56 -24.41 1.10
C LEU A 12 22.18 -23.23 0.18
N ILE A 13 21.76 -23.51 -1.06
CA ILE A 13 21.30 -22.47 -1.99
C ILE A 13 20.06 -21.76 -1.44
N ILE A 14 19.06 -22.51 -0.97
CA ILE A 14 17.84 -21.92 -0.41
C ILE A 14 18.14 -21.14 0.86
N GLY A 15 18.90 -21.71 1.80
CA GLY A 15 19.27 -21.02 3.03
C GLY A 15 20.05 -19.73 2.77
N SER A 16 21.00 -19.77 1.83
CA SER A 16 21.77 -18.60 1.42
C SER A 16 20.89 -17.54 0.75
N TRP A 17 19.95 -17.96 -0.09
CA TRP A 17 19.00 -17.06 -0.73
C TRP A 17 18.17 -16.29 0.29
N TYR A 18 17.64 -16.96 1.31
CA TYR A 18 16.89 -16.30 2.38
C TYR A 18 17.75 -15.26 3.12
N ALA A 19 18.94 -15.65 3.57
CA ALA A 19 19.83 -14.76 4.31
C ALA A 19 20.21 -13.52 3.47
N VAL A 20 20.61 -13.73 2.22
CA VAL A 20 20.98 -12.65 1.30
C VAL A 20 19.78 -11.74 1.01
N SER A 21 18.59 -12.32 0.82
CA SER A 21 17.36 -11.56 0.55
C SER A 21 17.03 -10.59 1.67
N HIS A 22 17.17 -11.00 2.92
CA HIS A 22 16.93 -10.11 4.08
C HIS A 22 17.92 -8.93 4.13
N VAL A 23 19.20 -9.19 3.89
CA VAL A 23 20.23 -8.13 3.88
C VAL A 23 19.99 -7.13 2.75
N VAL A 24 19.69 -7.64 1.56
CA VAL A 24 19.40 -6.85 0.37
C VAL A 24 18.11 -6.04 0.58
N ALA A 25 17.06 -6.66 1.11
CA ALA A 25 15.80 -5.99 1.43
C ALA A 25 15.99 -4.83 2.41
N HIS A 26 16.80 -5.01 3.45
CA HIS A 26 17.05 -3.95 4.43
C HIS A 26 17.69 -2.72 3.77
N ARG A 27 18.65 -2.91 2.85
CA ARG A 27 19.28 -1.82 2.11
C ARG A 27 18.29 -1.11 1.19
N PHE A 28 17.51 -1.86 0.40
CA PHE A 28 16.51 -1.27 -0.48
C PHE A 28 15.40 -0.55 0.29
N ASN A 29 14.91 -1.13 1.39
CA ASN A 29 13.90 -0.52 2.26
C ASN A 29 14.39 0.82 2.79
N LYS A 30 15.64 0.90 3.26
CA LYS A 30 16.23 2.17 3.72
C LYS A 30 16.28 3.22 2.61
N SER A 31 16.57 2.82 1.37
CA SER A 31 16.55 3.73 0.22
C SER A 31 15.14 4.23 -0.10
N VAL A 32 14.14 3.33 -0.10
CA VAL A 32 12.73 3.69 -0.33
C VAL A 32 12.25 4.67 0.74
N VAL A 33 12.54 4.39 2.01
CA VAL A 33 12.17 5.25 3.15
C VAL A 33 12.79 6.64 3.02
N LYS A 34 14.07 6.75 2.66
CA LYS A 34 14.73 8.04 2.44
C LYS A 34 14.15 8.82 1.26
N GLY A 35 13.62 8.12 0.26
CA GLY A 35 12.97 8.72 -0.90
C GLY A 35 11.52 9.15 -0.66
N CYS A 36 10.90 8.72 0.45
CA CYS A 36 9.59 9.23 0.87
C CYS A 36 9.80 10.67 1.37
N GLY A 37 9.37 11.67 0.61
CA GLY A 37 9.68 13.10 0.81
C GLY A 37 9.10 13.79 2.06
N CYS A 38 8.93 13.08 3.18
CA CYS A 38 8.52 13.61 4.48
C CYS A 38 9.43 13.09 5.61
N ALA A 39 9.28 13.67 6.80
CA ALA A 39 9.99 13.17 7.98
C ALA A 39 9.50 11.75 8.34
N VAL A 40 10.44 10.84 8.53
CA VAL A 40 10.15 9.44 8.88
C VAL A 40 10.22 9.28 10.39
N GLU A 41 9.09 8.94 11.03
CA GLU A 41 9.06 8.66 12.47
C GLU A 41 9.54 7.23 12.77
N ARG A 42 9.04 6.27 11.98
CA ARG A 42 9.33 4.85 12.16
C ARG A 42 9.18 4.12 10.84
N TRP A 43 9.99 3.09 10.64
CA TRP A 43 9.76 2.12 9.58
C TRP A 43 10.14 0.72 10.06
N ILE A 44 9.46 -0.29 9.52
CA ILE A 44 9.77 -1.70 9.76
C ILE A 44 9.42 -2.48 8.50
N GLY A 45 10.27 -3.42 8.10
CA GLY A 45 10.00 -4.18 6.88
C GLY A 45 11.03 -5.25 6.60
N GLY A 46 10.64 -6.15 5.72
CA GLY A 46 11.48 -7.22 5.19
C GLY A 46 11.48 -7.22 3.66
N PRO A 47 11.82 -8.37 3.05
CA PRO A 47 11.79 -8.52 1.60
C PRO A 47 10.40 -8.30 0.99
N ASN A 48 9.35 -8.70 1.70
CA ASN A 48 8.00 -8.85 1.15
C ASN A 48 7.06 -7.70 1.53
N SER A 49 7.45 -6.89 2.51
CA SER A 49 6.63 -5.77 2.97
C SER A 49 7.47 -4.70 3.65
N LEU A 50 6.94 -3.48 3.66
CA LEU A 50 7.55 -2.34 4.32
C LEU A 50 6.44 -1.43 4.87
N TYR A 51 6.43 -1.25 6.19
CA TYR A 51 5.63 -0.24 6.87
C TYR A 51 6.47 1.00 7.14
N ILE A 52 5.88 2.18 6.95
CA ILE A 52 6.49 3.49 7.14
C ILE A 52 5.47 4.41 7.83
N SER A 53 5.84 5.03 8.93
CA SER A 53 5.10 6.14 9.57
C SER A 53 5.81 7.44 9.22
N LEU A 54 5.09 8.32 8.54
CA LEU A 54 5.57 9.61 8.08
C LEU A 54 4.85 10.74 8.80
N LEU A 55 5.57 11.82 9.09
CA LEU A 55 5.03 13.09 9.54
C LEU A 55 5.25 14.14 8.45
N CYS A 56 4.17 14.63 7.88
CA CYS A 56 4.15 15.60 6.78
C CYS A 56 3.37 16.83 7.20
N ASN A 57 4.02 17.97 7.46
CA ASN A 57 3.33 19.22 7.83
C ASN A 57 2.28 19.04 8.96
N ASN A 58 2.63 18.31 10.02
CA ASN A 58 1.77 17.89 11.14
C ASN A 58 0.72 16.81 10.84
N ASP A 59 0.58 16.37 9.58
CA ASP A 59 -0.25 15.23 9.23
C ASP A 59 0.52 13.92 9.34
N LYS A 60 -0.02 12.98 10.12
CA LYS A 60 0.53 11.63 10.22
C LYS A 60 -0.01 10.76 9.09
N ILE A 61 0.90 10.20 8.29
CA ILE A 61 0.59 9.30 7.18
C ILE A 61 1.30 7.97 7.41
N GLU A 62 0.52 6.92 7.55
CA GLU A 62 1.01 5.55 7.66
C GLU A 62 0.94 4.87 6.30
N MET A 63 1.98 4.17 5.91
CA MET A 63 2.07 3.50 4.62
C MET A 63 2.51 2.06 4.82
N PHE A 64 1.79 1.13 4.18
CA PHE A 64 2.15 -0.27 4.08
C PHE A 64 2.35 -0.63 2.61
N ILE A 65 3.60 -0.90 2.24
CA ILE A 65 3.99 -1.33 0.90
C ILE A 65 4.08 -2.85 0.90
N ASN A 66 3.15 -3.50 0.21
CA ASN A 66 3.17 -4.93 -0.03
C ASN A 66 3.94 -5.24 -1.32
N LYS A 67 4.99 -6.06 -1.22
CA LYS A 67 5.87 -6.45 -2.32
C LYS A 67 5.60 -7.91 -2.70
N LEU A 68 6.14 -8.33 -3.85
CA LEU A 68 6.14 -9.76 -4.19
C LEU A 68 7.10 -10.52 -3.26
N PRO A 69 6.79 -11.79 -2.94
CA PRO A 69 7.57 -12.57 -1.99
C PRO A 69 8.84 -13.14 -2.62
N TRP A 70 9.82 -12.29 -2.93
CA TRP A 70 11.02 -12.68 -3.67
C TRP A 70 12.09 -13.36 -2.80
N ASP A 71 11.93 -13.32 -1.47
CA ASP A 71 12.74 -14.08 -0.51
C ASP A 71 12.54 -15.59 -0.61
N ASN A 72 11.44 -16.05 -1.22
CA ASN A 72 11.19 -17.46 -1.47
C ASN A 72 10.79 -17.65 -2.95
N PRO A 73 11.60 -18.34 -3.76
CA PRO A 73 11.31 -18.54 -5.19
C PRO A 73 10.00 -19.30 -5.43
N VAL A 74 9.62 -20.23 -4.57
CA VAL A 74 8.35 -20.97 -4.66
C VAL A 74 7.16 -20.04 -4.40
N ASN A 75 7.25 -19.20 -3.38
CA ASN A 75 6.20 -18.21 -3.10
C ASN A 75 6.08 -17.17 -4.21
N LEU A 76 7.22 -16.77 -4.79
CA LEU A 76 7.24 -15.85 -5.92
C LEU A 76 6.51 -16.45 -7.13
N LEU A 77 6.81 -17.71 -7.48
CA LEU A 77 6.11 -18.45 -8.54
C LEU A 77 4.61 -18.58 -8.25
N ALA A 78 4.24 -18.93 -7.01
CA ALA A 78 2.84 -18.99 -6.59
C ALA A 78 2.14 -17.62 -6.69
N ALA A 79 2.84 -16.53 -6.35
CA ALA A 79 2.31 -15.18 -6.47
C ALA A 79 2.07 -14.80 -7.94
N PHE A 80 2.97 -15.18 -8.85
CA PHE A 80 2.78 -15.00 -10.30
C PHE A 80 1.61 -15.82 -10.83
N ALA A 81 1.52 -17.10 -10.46
CA ALA A 81 0.40 -17.98 -10.84
C ALA A 81 -0.95 -17.43 -10.34
N ALA A 82 -0.99 -16.86 -9.13
CA ALA A 82 -2.16 -16.22 -8.57
C ALA A 82 -2.38 -14.76 -9.06
N SER A 83 -1.56 -14.27 -10.01
CA SER A 83 -1.61 -12.89 -10.52
C SER A 83 -1.61 -11.82 -9.42
N ARG A 84 -0.94 -12.09 -8.28
CA ARG A 84 -0.83 -11.14 -7.18
C ARG A 84 -0.02 -9.94 -7.64
N ARG A 85 -0.51 -8.75 -7.31
CA ARG A 85 0.16 -7.49 -7.65
C ARG A 85 0.63 -6.79 -6.38
N PRO A 86 1.82 -6.18 -6.39
CA PRO A 86 2.23 -5.32 -5.31
C PRO A 86 1.29 -4.12 -5.19
N TYR A 87 1.14 -3.61 -3.98
CA TYR A 87 0.29 -2.46 -3.70
C TYR A 87 0.83 -1.65 -2.53
N VAL A 88 0.38 -0.40 -2.43
CA VAL A 88 0.60 0.46 -1.28
C VAL A 88 -0.74 0.76 -0.64
N ALA A 89 -0.88 0.48 0.65
CA ALA A 89 -1.99 0.92 1.47
C ALA A 89 -1.54 2.12 2.31
N THR A 90 -2.19 3.27 2.16
CA THR A 90 -1.90 4.47 2.95
C THR A 90 -3.06 4.75 3.88
N ARG A 91 -2.80 5.01 5.16
CA ARG A 91 -3.78 5.39 6.16
C ARG A 91 -3.43 6.76 6.74
N PHE A 92 -4.43 7.60 6.90
CA PHE A 92 -4.28 8.94 7.48
C PHE A 92 -5.61 9.40 8.07
N MET A 93 -5.58 10.52 8.80
CA MET A 93 -6.78 11.16 9.34
C MET A 93 -7.03 12.49 8.64
N LEU A 94 -8.30 12.80 8.43
CA LEU A 94 -8.76 14.09 7.94
C LEU A 94 -9.08 15.05 9.09
N PRO A 95 -9.13 16.37 8.84
CA PRO A 95 -9.58 17.35 9.82
C PRO A 95 -11.09 17.24 10.10
N ILE A 96 -11.88 16.80 9.12
CA ILE A 96 -13.34 16.69 9.20
C ILE A 96 -13.82 15.24 9.08
N ASP A 97 -14.97 14.95 9.68
CA ASP A 97 -15.69 13.70 9.49
C ASP A 97 -16.42 13.74 8.14
N ILE A 98 -16.17 12.74 7.30
CA ILE A 98 -16.77 12.62 5.96
C ILE A 98 -17.70 11.40 5.84
N GLY A 99 -18.10 10.80 6.96
CA GLY A 99 -18.98 9.64 7.04
C GLY A 99 -18.26 8.30 6.85
N ALA A 100 -19.00 7.28 6.45
CA ALA A 100 -18.46 5.94 6.22
C ALA A 100 -18.84 5.39 4.85
N ALA A 101 -17.85 4.96 4.08
CA ALA A 101 -18.01 4.32 2.78
C ALA A 101 -16.81 3.44 2.45
N ASP A 102 -17.04 2.38 1.68
CA ASP A 102 -15.99 1.58 1.05
C ASP A 102 -16.25 1.56 -0.46
N ALA A 103 -15.21 1.88 -1.24
CA ALA A 103 -15.27 1.92 -2.70
C ALA A 103 -14.08 1.15 -3.27
N SER A 104 -14.36 0.18 -4.14
CA SER A 104 -13.33 -0.69 -4.73
C SER A 104 -13.57 -0.89 -6.23
N ARG A 105 -12.50 -0.94 -7.03
CA ARG A 105 -12.61 -1.23 -8.47
C ARG A 105 -13.10 -2.65 -8.78
N SER A 106 -13.12 -3.52 -7.79
CA SER A 106 -13.67 -4.88 -7.87
C SER A 106 -14.45 -5.20 -6.61
N GLY A 107 -15.58 -5.89 -6.74
CA GLY A 107 -16.34 -6.39 -5.61
C GLY A 107 -17.84 -6.36 -5.84
N THR A 108 -18.58 -6.31 -4.75
CA THR A 108 -20.03 -6.22 -4.72
C THR A 108 -20.45 -4.85 -4.16
N GLY A 109 -21.59 -4.33 -4.59
CA GLY A 109 -22.09 -3.01 -4.19
C GLY A 109 -22.73 -2.24 -5.34
N ARG A 110 -23.11 -0.99 -5.09
CA ARG A 110 -23.64 -0.10 -6.14
C ARG A 110 -22.49 0.35 -7.03
N LYS A 111 -22.58 0.11 -8.34
CA LYS A 111 -21.59 0.61 -9.30
C LYS A 111 -21.77 2.11 -9.54
N ILE A 112 -20.71 2.89 -9.31
CA ILE A 112 -20.64 4.33 -9.57
C ILE A 112 -19.32 4.58 -10.32
N GLY A 113 -19.40 4.89 -11.61
CA GLY A 113 -18.22 4.93 -12.48
C GLY A 113 -17.46 3.61 -12.48
N ASP A 114 -16.16 3.68 -12.15
CA ASP A 114 -15.24 2.55 -12.09
C ASP A 114 -15.25 1.79 -10.74
N TYR A 115 -16.08 2.21 -9.78
CA TYR A 115 -16.06 1.68 -8.41
C TYR A 115 -17.37 0.98 -8.04
N TYR A 116 -17.24 -0.12 -7.31
CA TYR A 116 -18.30 -0.73 -6.52
C TYR A 116 -18.27 -0.11 -5.14
N VAL A 117 -19.40 0.47 -4.73
CA VAL A 117 -19.50 1.29 -3.53
C VAL A 117 -20.50 0.70 -2.55
N VAL A 118 -20.06 0.61 -1.30
CA VAL A 118 -20.90 0.37 -0.12
C VAL A 118 -20.85 1.65 0.71
N ASN A 119 -21.87 2.50 0.55
CA ASN A 119 -21.99 3.75 1.31
C ASN A 119 -22.92 3.56 2.50
N ARG A 120 -22.47 3.94 3.70
CA ARG A 120 -23.29 3.91 4.92
C ARG A 120 -23.79 5.29 5.31
N SER A 121 -22.93 6.30 5.27
CA SER A 121 -23.26 7.65 5.78
C SER A 121 -22.48 8.79 5.12
N THR A 122 -21.67 8.52 4.09
CA THR A 122 -20.93 9.57 3.38
C THR A 122 -21.92 10.39 2.53
N PRO A 123 -21.95 11.74 2.65
CA PRO A 123 -22.77 12.60 1.80
C PRO A 123 -22.52 12.34 0.32
N LYS A 124 -23.57 12.45 -0.52
CA LYS A 124 -23.50 12.06 -1.94
C LYS A 124 -22.46 12.88 -2.71
N ASP A 125 -22.44 14.19 -2.49
CA ASP A 125 -21.50 15.14 -3.08
C ASP A 125 -20.05 14.85 -2.66
N VAL A 126 -19.84 14.54 -1.37
CA VAL A 126 -18.53 14.14 -0.84
C VAL A 126 -18.08 12.82 -1.47
N LEU A 127 -18.98 11.83 -1.56
CA LEU A 127 -18.68 10.55 -2.19
C LEU A 127 -18.29 10.72 -3.67
N GLU A 128 -19.03 11.50 -4.44
CA GLU A 128 -18.71 11.78 -5.85
C GLU A 128 -17.33 12.45 -5.99
N LYS A 129 -17.02 13.42 -5.12
CA LYS A 129 -15.70 14.07 -5.06
C LYS A 129 -14.57 13.08 -4.76
N ILE A 130 -14.78 12.16 -3.81
CA ILE A 130 -13.83 11.10 -3.45
C ILE A 130 -13.58 10.18 -4.65
N LEU A 131 -14.64 9.74 -5.33
CA LEU A 131 -14.55 8.80 -6.45
C LEU A 131 -13.87 9.43 -7.67
N SER A 132 -14.13 10.72 -7.96
CA SER A 132 -13.43 11.44 -9.03
C SER A 132 -11.93 11.49 -8.75
N TYR A 133 -11.55 11.90 -7.54
CA TYR A 133 -10.15 11.94 -7.12
C TYR A 133 -9.49 10.55 -7.19
N ALA A 134 -10.23 9.51 -6.79
CA ALA A 134 -9.78 8.12 -6.85
C ALA A 134 -9.46 7.67 -8.28
N ALA A 135 -10.36 7.99 -9.21
CA ALA A 135 -10.24 7.65 -10.61
C ALA A 135 -9.00 8.32 -11.23
N GLU A 136 -8.85 9.62 -11.03
CA GLU A 136 -7.73 10.43 -11.52
C GLU A 136 -6.37 9.93 -11.01
N ARG A 137 -6.31 9.49 -9.75
CA ARG A 137 -5.05 9.01 -9.13
C ARG A 137 -4.80 7.52 -9.34
N GLY A 138 -5.73 6.78 -9.96
CA GLY A 138 -5.61 5.35 -10.19
C GLY A 138 -5.68 4.51 -8.90
N ILE A 139 -6.45 4.97 -7.90
CA ILE A 139 -6.62 4.27 -6.62
C ILE A 139 -7.50 3.04 -6.84
N TRP A 140 -7.13 1.88 -6.30
CA TRP A 140 -7.90 0.65 -6.43
C TRP A 140 -9.03 0.53 -5.41
N ARG A 141 -8.78 0.96 -4.17
CA ARG A 141 -9.78 0.94 -3.10
C ARG A 141 -9.62 2.14 -2.19
N ILE A 142 -10.74 2.67 -1.74
CA ILE A 142 -10.85 3.71 -0.73
C ILE A 142 -11.79 3.23 0.36
N THR A 143 -11.33 3.31 1.59
CA THR A 143 -12.16 3.04 2.77
C THR A 143 -12.15 4.28 3.65
N VAL A 144 -13.34 4.75 3.98
CA VAL A 144 -13.57 5.92 4.82
C VAL A 144 -14.37 5.48 6.04
N SER A 145 -13.94 5.90 7.22
CA SER A 145 -14.65 5.69 8.47
C SER A 145 -14.45 6.91 9.38
N GLY A 146 -15.43 7.80 9.37
CA GLY A 146 -15.39 9.09 10.04
C GLY A 146 -14.29 9.97 9.46
N ARG A 147 -13.27 10.23 10.28
CA ARG A 147 -12.06 10.97 9.89
C ARG A 147 -10.96 10.07 9.32
N SER A 148 -11.02 8.76 9.53
CA SER A 148 -9.97 7.84 9.08
C SER A 148 -10.19 7.47 7.62
N VAL A 149 -9.13 7.61 6.82
CA VAL A 149 -9.13 7.24 5.40
C VAL A 149 -8.03 6.23 5.14
N GLN A 150 -8.34 5.22 4.34
CA GLN A 150 -7.37 4.29 3.78
C GLN A 150 -7.48 4.29 2.25
N LEU A 151 -6.36 4.45 1.57
CA LEU A 151 -6.25 4.33 0.11
C LEU A 151 -5.39 3.12 -0.22
N ILE A 152 -5.79 2.33 -1.20
CA ILE A 152 -4.98 1.22 -1.73
C ILE A 152 -4.70 1.48 -3.19
N MET A 153 -3.41 1.51 -3.56
CA MET A 153 -2.94 1.82 -4.90
C MET A 153 -2.04 0.70 -5.44
N PRO A 154 -2.04 0.45 -6.76
CA PRO A 154 -1.11 -0.49 -7.37
C PRO A 154 0.34 -0.03 -7.27
N GLY A 155 1.25 -1.01 -7.19
CA GLY A 155 2.70 -0.80 -7.25
C GLY A 155 3.34 -0.66 -5.88
N THR A 156 4.58 -0.16 -5.86
CA THR A 156 5.40 -0.02 -4.64
C THR A 156 5.97 1.38 -4.46
N ASP A 157 5.50 2.35 -5.24
CA ASP A 157 6.03 3.71 -5.24
C ASP A 157 5.52 4.50 -4.02
N CYS A 158 6.43 4.78 -3.09
CA CYS A 158 6.12 5.57 -1.90
C CYS A 158 5.74 7.01 -2.24
N GLY A 159 6.49 7.68 -3.13
CA GLY A 159 6.27 9.08 -3.47
C GLY A 159 4.90 9.31 -4.12
N LYS A 160 4.51 8.42 -5.04
CA LYS A 160 3.20 8.47 -5.68
C LYS A 160 2.06 8.27 -4.67
N ALA A 161 2.17 7.28 -3.80
CA ALA A 161 1.14 7.01 -2.80
C ALA A 161 1.06 8.12 -1.74
N LEU A 162 2.20 8.67 -1.32
CA LEU A 162 2.27 9.83 -0.42
C LEU A 162 1.62 11.07 -1.05
N SER A 163 1.93 11.37 -2.31
CA SER A 163 1.30 12.46 -3.06
C SER A 163 -0.22 12.30 -3.15
N ALA A 164 -0.70 11.06 -3.35
CA ALA A 164 -2.13 10.78 -3.37
C ALA A 164 -2.79 11.01 -2.00
N ALA A 165 -2.14 10.60 -0.90
CA ALA A 165 -2.62 10.84 0.45
C ALA A 165 -2.66 12.34 0.80
N LEU A 166 -1.57 13.07 0.59
CA LEU A 166 -1.50 14.51 0.84
C LEU A 166 -2.48 15.32 -0.01
N GLY A 167 -2.65 14.95 -1.28
CA GLY A 167 -3.65 15.57 -2.14
C GLY A 167 -5.09 15.31 -1.63
N PHE A 168 -5.35 14.14 -1.05
CA PHE A 168 -6.64 13.81 -0.44
C PHE A 168 -6.88 14.63 0.82
N VAL A 169 -5.88 14.77 1.70
CA VAL A 169 -5.96 15.64 2.88
C VAL A 169 -6.27 17.07 2.45
N LYS A 170 -5.54 17.60 1.47
CA LYS A 170 -5.76 18.95 0.93
C LYS A 170 -7.18 19.14 0.38
N LEU A 171 -7.74 18.13 -0.28
CA LEU A 171 -9.09 18.15 -0.85
C LEU A 171 -10.19 18.44 0.19
N PHE A 172 -9.94 18.11 1.45
CA PHE A 172 -10.87 18.24 2.58
C PHE A 172 -10.35 19.17 3.69
N SER A 173 -9.23 19.86 3.47
CA SER A 173 -8.68 20.84 4.43
C SER A 173 -9.00 22.30 4.06
N SER A 174 -9.38 22.59 2.81
CA SER A 174 -9.59 23.96 2.31
C SER A 174 -11.05 24.47 2.32
N ASN A 175 -11.95 23.80 3.03
CA ASN A 175 -13.36 24.23 3.18
C ASN A 175 -13.68 24.72 4.61
N GLY A 176 -12.71 25.38 5.26
CA GLY A 176 -12.91 26.11 6.52
C GLY A 176 -13.17 27.58 6.26
#